data_AF-E3PRK5-F1
#
_entry.id   AF-E3PRK5-F1
#
_cell.length_a   1.000
_cell.length_b   1.000
_cell.length_c   1.000
_cell.angle_alpha   90.00
_cell.angle_beta   90.00
_cell.angle_gamma   90.00
#
_symmetry.space_group_name_H-M   'P 1'
#
loop_
_entity.id
_entity.type
_entity.pdbx_description
1 polymer ?
#
loop_
_entity_poly.entity_id
_entity_poly.type
_entity_poly.pdbx_seq_one_letter_code
_entity_poly.pdbx_strand_id
1 'polypeptide(L)'
;MKKLCDTLREEFDFILIDCPAGIENGFKNAIAGADEAIVVTTPEVSAVRDADRIIGLLEASEIHNPKLIINRLKIDMVQRGDMMNIDDILDILAIDLIGVVPDDENIVISTNRGEPAVTNQKSLAGQAYRNIAKRIQGEEIPFIDLNLNEGFMSKLKKLIGLK
;
A
#
# COMPACT_ATOMS: atom_id res chain seq x y z
N MET A 1 -3.58 24.51 -2.92
CA MET A 1 -3.33 23.54 -1.83
C MET A 1 -2.26 24.03 -0.88
N LYS A 2 -1.05 24.32 -1.36
CA LYS A 2 0.12 24.76 -0.56
C LYS A 2 -0.19 25.66 0.64
N LYS A 3 -0.78 26.84 0.43
CA LYS A 3 -1.11 27.78 1.52
C LYS A 3 -1.99 27.15 2.63
N LEU A 4 -2.93 26.28 2.27
CA LEU A 4 -3.77 25.58 3.25
C LEU A 4 -2.93 24.59 4.07
N CYS A 5 -2.09 23.79 3.40
CA CYS A 5 -1.17 22.88 4.07
C CYS A 5 -0.20 23.63 4.99
N ASP A 6 0.37 24.76 4.53
CA ASP A 6 1.29 25.58 5.32
C ASP A 6 0.65 26.06 6.64
N THR A 7 -0.63 26.48 6.61
CA THR A 7 -1.37 26.86 7.82
C THR A 7 -1.65 25.66 8.72
N LEU A 8 -2.09 24.53 8.16
CA LEU A 8 -2.42 23.34 8.95
C LEU A 8 -1.18 22.71 9.61
N ARG A 9 0.01 22.86 9.01
CA ARG A 9 1.27 22.34 9.58
C ARG A 9 1.59 22.93 10.96
N GLU A 10 1.05 24.09 11.30
CA GLU A 10 1.23 24.70 12.62
C GLU A 10 0.48 23.95 13.74
N GLU A 11 -0.55 23.17 13.38
CA GLU A 11 -1.46 22.53 14.34
C GLU A 11 -1.43 21.00 14.31
N PHE A 12 -0.95 20.38 13.22
CA PHE A 12 -1.02 18.94 13.00
C PHE A 12 0.33 18.32 12.70
N ASP A 13 0.59 17.13 13.26
CA ASP A 13 1.79 16.34 12.96
C ASP A 13 1.76 15.73 11.55
N PHE A 14 0.56 15.38 11.07
CA PHE A 14 0.34 14.77 9.76
C PHE A 14 -0.85 15.40 9.05
N ILE A 15 -0.68 15.70 7.76
CA ILE A 15 -1.75 16.14 6.85
C ILE A 15 -1.83 15.13 5.72
N LEU A 16 -2.91 14.35 5.68
CA LEU A 16 -3.16 13.39 4.60
C LEU A 16 -4.00 14.06 3.50
N ILE A 17 -3.44 14.12 2.30
CA ILE A 17 -4.10 14.67 1.12
C ILE A 17 -4.54 13.50 0.24
N ASP A 18 -5.85 13.26 0.15
CA ASP A 18 -6.40 12.30 -0.82
C ASP A 18 -6.31 12.91 -2.22
N CYS A 19 -5.42 12.35 -3.04
CA CYS A 19 -5.10 12.87 -4.36
C CYS A 19 -6.03 12.21 -5.41
N PRO A 20 -6.60 12.98 -6.36
CA PRO A 20 -7.38 12.39 -7.44
C PRO A 20 -6.54 11.42 -8.26
N ALA A 21 -7.19 10.38 -8.79
CA ALA A 21 -6.58 9.49 -9.77
C ALA A 21 -6.27 10.25 -11.08
N GLY A 22 -5.19 9.84 -11.75
CA GLY A 22 -4.76 10.45 -13.02
C GLY A 22 -3.82 11.64 -12.86
N ILE A 23 -3.49 12.27 -13.99
CA ILE A 23 -2.39 13.25 -14.12
C ILE A 23 -2.88 14.68 -14.42
N GLU A 24 -4.16 14.92 -14.14
CA GLU A 24 -4.84 16.16 -14.52
C GLU A 24 -4.47 17.34 -13.61
N ASN A 25 -5.09 18.50 -13.84
CA ASN A 25 -4.81 19.70 -13.03
C ASN A 25 -5.09 19.51 -11.53
N GLY A 26 -6.02 18.61 -11.17
CA GLY A 26 -6.29 18.25 -9.78
C GLY A 26 -5.07 17.62 -9.09
N PHE A 27 -4.35 16.73 -9.79
CA PHE A 27 -3.13 16.09 -9.29
C PHE A 27 -2.05 17.14 -8.99
N LYS A 28 -1.78 18.05 -9.94
CA LYS A 28 -0.79 19.13 -9.77
C LYS A 28 -1.08 20.02 -8.56
N ASN A 29 -2.35 20.38 -8.35
CA ASN A 29 -2.73 21.18 -7.19
C ASN A 29 -2.57 20.39 -5.89
N ALA A 30 -2.92 19.09 -5.86
CA ALA A 30 -2.76 18.26 -4.67
C ALA A 30 -1.29 18.13 -4.25
N ILE A 31 -0.42 17.75 -5.18
CA ILE A 31 1.01 17.53 -4.88
C ILE A 31 1.75 18.83 -4.52
N ALA A 32 1.27 20.00 -4.95
CA ALA A 32 1.90 21.29 -4.65
C ALA A 32 1.96 21.64 -3.16
N GLY A 33 1.20 20.95 -2.30
CA GLY A 33 1.24 21.11 -0.84
C GLY A 33 1.81 19.91 -0.08
N ALA A 34 2.27 18.87 -0.78
CA ALA A 34 2.76 17.63 -0.20
C ALA A 34 4.28 17.66 -0.01
N ASP A 35 4.76 17.16 1.12
CA ASP A 35 6.19 16.99 1.40
C ASP A 35 6.69 15.58 1.02
N GLU A 36 5.81 14.59 1.11
CA GLU A 36 6.04 13.20 0.72
C GLU A 36 4.86 12.68 -0.10
N ALA A 37 5.09 11.65 -0.91
CA ALA A 37 4.04 10.97 -1.65
C ALA A 37 4.03 9.46 -1.35
N ILE A 38 2.83 8.89 -1.30
CA ILE A 38 2.61 7.46 -1.21
C ILE A 38 1.80 7.05 -2.44
N VAL A 39 2.41 6.24 -3.29
CA VAL A 39 1.76 5.66 -4.46
C VAL A 39 1.07 4.36 -4.04
N VAL A 40 -0.24 4.28 -4.31
CA VAL A 40 -1.02 3.07 -4.07
C VAL A 40 -1.29 2.40 -5.41
N THR A 41 -0.90 1.14 -5.55
CA THR A 41 -1.14 0.35 -6.76
C THR A 41 -1.76 -1.00 -6.44
N THR A 42 -2.33 -1.66 -7.45
CA THR A 42 -2.75 -3.06 -7.38
C THR A 42 -1.73 -3.93 -8.12
N PRO A 43 -1.66 -5.25 -7.83
CA PRO A 43 -0.73 -6.17 -8.49
C PRO A 43 -1.19 -6.57 -9.91
N GLU A 44 -1.60 -5.57 -10.69
CA GLU A 44 -2.03 -5.68 -12.08
C GLU A 44 -1.06 -4.90 -12.98
N VAL A 45 -0.67 -5.48 -14.11
CA VAL A 45 0.34 -4.89 -15.02
C VAL A 45 -0.03 -3.46 -15.43
N SER A 46 -1.30 -3.18 -15.69
CA SER A 46 -1.78 -1.83 -16.04
C SER A 46 -1.59 -0.84 -14.90
N ALA A 47 -1.96 -1.21 -13.67
CA ALA A 47 -1.85 -0.33 -12.50
C ALA A 47 -0.39 -0.04 -12.14
N VAL A 48 0.50 -1.02 -12.31
CA VAL A 48 1.95 -0.84 -12.10
C VAL A 48 2.53 0.13 -13.14
N ARG A 49 2.16 0.02 -14.42
CA ARG A 49 2.61 0.97 -15.45
C ARG A 49 2.12 2.39 -15.21
N ASP A 50 0.88 2.54 -14.75
CA ASP A 50 0.36 3.85 -14.39
C ASP A 50 1.10 4.43 -13.16
N ALA A 51 1.42 3.58 -12.18
CA ALA A 51 2.22 3.97 -11.02
C ALA A 51 3.62 4.46 -11.41
N ASP A 52 4.32 3.75 -12.31
CA ASP A 52 5.63 4.16 -12.85
C ASP A 52 5.59 5.56 -13.46
N ARG A 53 4.56 5.83 -14.27
CA ARG A 53 4.34 7.17 -14.85
C ARG A 53 4.11 8.23 -13.77
N ILE A 54 3.36 7.92 -12.71
CA ILE A 54 3.08 8.84 -11.61
C ILE A 54 4.35 9.15 -10.82
N ILE A 55 5.19 8.14 -10.57
CA ILE A 55 6.49 8.30 -9.91
C ILE A 55 7.34 9.32 -10.68
N GLY A 56 7.48 9.15 -12.01
CA GLY A 56 8.22 10.11 -12.83
C GLY A 56 7.67 11.55 -12.77
N LEU A 57 6.35 11.72 -12.62
CA LEU A 57 5.73 13.04 -12.47
C LEU A 57 5.96 13.66 -11.08
N LEU A 58 5.98 12.83 -10.03
CA LEU A 58 6.31 13.25 -8.67
C LEU A 58 7.77 13.72 -8.61
N GLU A 59 8.69 12.96 -9.19
CA GLU A 59 10.10 13.32 -9.27
C GLU A 59 10.31 14.63 -10.06
N ALA A 60 9.63 14.78 -11.19
CA ALA A 60 9.66 16.03 -11.97
C ALA A 60 9.07 17.24 -11.23
N SER A 61 8.32 17.00 -10.15
CA SER A 61 7.73 18.00 -9.27
C SER A 61 8.49 18.16 -7.95
N GLU A 62 9.74 17.69 -7.89
CA GLU A 62 10.64 17.75 -6.73
C GLU A 62 10.16 16.97 -5.50
N ILE A 63 9.21 16.03 -5.67
CA ILE A 63 8.82 15.08 -4.64
C ILE A 63 9.63 13.80 -4.85
N HIS A 64 10.75 13.73 -4.14
CA HIS A 64 11.69 12.63 -4.23
C HIS A 64 11.29 11.46 -3.33
N ASN A 65 11.73 10.25 -3.69
CA ASN A 65 11.54 9.02 -2.92
C ASN A 65 10.07 8.74 -2.55
N PRO A 66 9.14 8.72 -3.52
CA PRO A 66 7.76 8.33 -3.23
C PRO A 66 7.74 6.90 -2.68
N LYS A 67 6.89 6.66 -1.67
CA LYS A 67 6.75 5.33 -1.03
C LYS A 67 5.65 4.52 -1.73
N LEU A 68 5.71 3.20 -1.65
CA LEU A 68 4.77 2.29 -2.30
C LEU A 68 3.88 1.54 -1.31
N ILE A 69 2.60 1.47 -1.63
CA ILE A 69 1.65 0.51 -1.06
C ILE A 69 1.08 -0.37 -2.18
N ILE A 70 1.24 -1.68 -2.04
CA ILE A 70 0.55 -2.66 -2.88
C ILE A 70 -0.76 -3.04 -2.19
N ASN A 71 -1.88 -2.73 -2.82
CA ASN A 71 -3.22 -2.97 -2.29
C ASN A 71 -3.92 -4.11 -3.02
N ARG A 72 -4.89 -4.74 -2.34
CA ARG A 72 -5.73 -5.83 -2.87
C ARG A 72 -4.93 -7.04 -3.37
N LEU A 73 -3.86 -7.40 -2.67
CA LEU A 73 -3.08 -8.58 -3.01
C LEU A 73 -3.89 -9.85 -2.74
N LYS A 74 -3.98 -10.73 -3.74
CA LYS A 74 -4.60 -12.06 -3.62
C LYS A 74 -3.52 -13.13 -3.68
N ILE A 75 -3.16 -13.67 -2.52
CA ILE A 75 -2.02 -14.59 -2.35
C ILE A 75 -2.17 -15.84 -3.23
N ASP A 76 -3.37 -16.39 -3.33
CA ASP A 76 -3.65 -17.57 -4.15
C ASP A 76 -3.45 -17.31 -5.64
N MET A 77 -3.77 -16.10 -6.12
CA MET A 77 -3.55 -15.71 -7.51
C MET A 77 -2.07 -15.46 -7.80
N VAL A 78 -1.33 -14.88 -6.84
CA VAL A 78 0.12 -14.71 -6.96
C VAL A 78 0.82 -16.08 -7.03
N GLN A 79 0.45 -17.02 -6.16
CA GLN A 79 1.04 -18.37 -6.14
C GLN A 79 0.77 -19.17 -7.42
N ARG A 80 -0.39 -18.96 -8.05
CA ARG A 80 -0.73 -19.58 -9.35
C ARG A 80 -0.10 -18.88 -10.56
N GLY A 81 0.49 -17.70 -10.39
CA GLY A 81 1.05 -16.89 -11.47
C GLY A 81 0.01 -16.08 -12.25
N ASP A 82 -1.21 -15.96 -11.74
CA ASP A 82 -2.31 -15.19 -12.35
C ASP A 82 -2.25 -13.69 -11.97
N MET A 83 -1.34 -13.31 -11.08
CA MET A 83 -1.17 -11.97 -10.52
C MET A 83 0.32 -11.69 -10.34
N MET A 84 0.73 -10.43 -10.50
CA MET A 84 2.14 -10.06 -10.33
C MET A 84 2.57 -10.30 -8.89
N ASN A 85 3.77 -10.86 -8.72
CA ASN A 85 4.36 -11.01 -7.40
C ASN A 85 4.91 -9.65 -6.92
N ILE A 86 5.20 -9.54 -5.62
CA ILE A 86 5.67 -8.29 -5.02
C ILE A 86 7.04 -7.89 -5.57
N ASP A 87 7.95 -8.84 -5.73
CA ASP A 87 9.33 -8.58 -6.17
C ASP A 87 9.37 -8.00 -7.58
N ASP A 88 8.57 -8.52 -8.52
CA ASP A 88 8.43 -8.00 -9.89
C ASP A 88 7.95 -6.53 -9.88
N ILE A 89 7.04 -6.18 -8.96
CA ILE A 89 6.53 -4.81 -8.85
C ILE A 89 7.62 -3.88 -8.32
N LEU A 90 8.41 -4.33 -7.34
CA LEU A 90 9.51 -3.55 -6.78
C LEU A 90 10.63 -3.34 -7.80
N ASP A 91 10.95 -4.36 -8.59
CA ASP A 91 11.93 -4.27 -9.67
C ASP A 91 11.52 -3.26 -10.75
N ILE A 92 10.22 -3.16 -11.04
CA ILE A 92 9.69 -2.20 -12.03
C ILE A 92 9.67 -0.78 -11.47
N LEU A 93 9.12 -0.58 -10.27
CA LEU A 93 8.86 0.75 -9.73
C LEU A 93 10.07 1.36 -9.03
N ALA A 94 11.03 0.55 -8.57
CA ALA A 94 12.28 0.97 -7.94
C ALA A 94 12.12 1.97 -6.78
N ILE A 95 11.07 1.81 -5.97
CA ILE A 95 10.77 2.66 -4.82
C ILE A 95 10.46 1.87 -3.55
N ASP A 96 10.58 2.52 -2.39
CA ASP A 96 10.48 1.88 -1.08
C ASP A 96 9.06 1.38 -0.79
N LEU A 97 8.92 0.07 -0.58
CA LEU A 97 7.68 -0.54 -0.12
C LEU A 97 7.46 -0.23 1.37
N ILE A 98 6.28 0.30 1.70
CA ILE A 98 5.85 0.52 3.09
C ILE A 98 4.64 -0.31 3.48
N GLY A 99 3.96 -0.94 2.51
CA GLY A 99 2.72 -1.66 2.77
C GLY A 99 2.34 -2.69 1.73
N VAL A 100 1.85 -3.82 2.20
CA VAL A 100 1.13 -4.81 1.40
C VAL A 100 -0.20 -5.09 2.09
N VAL A 101 -1.30 -4.76 1.43
CA VAL A 101 -2.65 -4.93 1.96
C VAL A 101 -3.32 -6.08 1.20
N PRO A 102 -3.68 -7.19 1.87
CA PRO A 102 -4.40 -8.28 1.22
C PRO A 102 -5.83 -7.86 0.86
N ASP A 103 -6.39 -8.47 -0.18
CA ASP A 103 -7.81 -8.31 -0.50
C ASP A 103 -8.66 -8.87 0.67
N ASP A 104 -9.59 -8.07 1.17
CA ASP A 104 -10.44 -8.41 2.32
C ASP A 104 -11.85 -7.88 2.10
N GLU A 105 -12.82 -8.80 2.02
CA GLU A 105 -14.24 -8.48 1.86
C GLU A 105 -14.78 -7.61 3.01
N ASN A 106 -14.18 -7.69 4.20
CA ASN A 106 -14.58 -6.88 5.34
C ASN A 106 -14.37 -5.39 5.09
N ILE A 107 -13.48 -4.98 4.19
CA ILE A 107 -13.28 -3.58 3.82
C ILE A 107 -14.56 -3.02 3.18
N VAL A 108 -15.20 -3.79 2.29
CA VAL A 108 -16.45 -3.38 1.62
C VAL A 108 -17.58 -3.29 2.65
N ILE A 109 -17.66 -4.28 3.55
CA ILE A 109 -18.67 -4.32 4.61
C ILE A 109 -18.51 -3.13 5.56
N SER A 110 -17.29 -2.85 6.01
CA SER A 110 -17.02 -1.78 6.98
C SER A 110 -17.25 -0.40 6.38
N THR A 111 -16.86 -0.20 5.12
CA THR A 111 -17.12 1.04 4.36
C THR A 111 -18.62 1.34 4.29
N ASN A 112 -19.44 0.33 3.96
CA ASN A 112 -20.90 0.48 3.90
C ASN A 112 -21.54 0.76 5.28
N ARG A 113 -20.85 0.42 6.38
CA ARG A 113 -21.29 0.72 7.75
C ARG A 113 -20.77 2.06 8.28
N GLY A 114 -19.87 2.73 7.55
CA GLY A 114 -19.18 3.92 8.04
C GLY A 114 -18.15 3.62 9.13
N GLU A 115 -17.68 2.38 9.23
CA GLU A 115 -16.67 1.95 10.20
C GLU A 115 -15.32 1.73 9.51
N PRO A 116 -14.22 2.35 9.99
CA PRO A 116 -12.91 2.12 9.39
C PRO A 116 -12.45 0.67 9.56
N ALA A 117 -11.99 0.03 8.47
CA ALA A 117 -11.55 -1.37 8.47
C ALA A 117 -10.42 -1.66 9.48
N VAL A 118 -9.60 -0.65 9.81
CA VAL A 118 -8.50 -0.74 10.78
C VAL A 118 -8.97 -1.07 12.21
N THR A 119 -10.23 -0.80 12.54
CA THR A 119 -10.82 -1.09 13.86
C THR A 119 -10.96 -2.59 14.12
N ASN A 120 -11.05 -3.40 13.06
CA ASN A 120 -11.04 -4.84 13.18
C ASN A 120 -9.62 -5.34 13.49
N GLN A 121 -9.35 -5.63 14.76
CA GLN A 121 -8.03 -6.11 15.21
C GLN A 121 -7.67 -7.49 14.64
N LYS A 122 -8.66 -8.29 14.22
CA LYS A 122 -8.47 -9.66 13.71
C LYS A 122 -8.25 -9.74 12.21
N SER A 123 -8.55 -8.68 11.46
CA SER A 123 -8.37 -8.65 10.00
C SER A 123 -6.88 -8.45 9.65
N LEU A 124 -6.40 -9.21 8.65
CA LEU A 124 -5.07 -9.04 8.07
C LEU A 124 -4.91 -7.68 7.38
N ALA A 125 -5.95 -7.20 6.69
CA ALA A 125 -5.94 -5.85 6.11
C ALA A 125 -5.89 -4.78 7.21
N GLY A 126 -6.64 -4.96 8.29
CA GLY A 126 -6.56 -4.08 9.47
C GLY A 126 -5.15 -4.04 10.08
N GLN A 127 -4.48 -5.19 10.18
CA GLN A 127 -3.08 -5.27 10.62
C GLN A 127 -2.13 -4.58 9.64
N ALA A 128 -2.32 -4.78 8.33
CA ALA A 128 -1.50 -4.13 7.30
C ALA A 128 -1.58 -2.60 7.41
N TYR A 129 -2.78 -2.03 7.56
CA TYR A 129 -2.95 -0.59 7.74
C TYR A 129 -2.25 -0.06 8.99
N ARG A 130 -2.32 -0.78 10.12
CA ARG A 130 -1.60 -0.37 11.34
C ARG A 130 -0.09 -0.40 11.16
N ASN A 131 0.44 -1.42 10.49
CA ASN A 131 1.87 -1.52 10.21
C ASN A 131 2.34 -0.41 9.26
N ILE A 132 1.54 -0.08 8.24
CA ILE A 132 1.81 1.06 7.33
C ILE A 132 1.88 2.37 8.11
N ALA A 133 0.88 2.65 8.96
CA ALA A 133 0.84 3.87 9.76
C ALA A 133 2.09 4.01 10.64
N LYS A 134 2.52 2.92 11.28
CA LYS A 134 3.76 2.92 12.08
C LYS A 134 5.03 3.11 11.25
N ARG A 135 5.11 2.54 10.04
CA ARG A 135 6.23 2.80 9.12
C ARG A 135 6.27 4.26 8.65
N ILE A 136 5.11 4.89 8.44
CA ILE A 136 5.03 6.34 8.17
C ILE A 136 5.58 7.14 9.35
N GLN A 137 5.39 6.66 10.59
CA GLN A 137 5.97 7.24 11.80
C GLN A 137 7.46 6.91 12.02
N GLY A 138 8.10 6.16 11.10
CA GLY A 138 9.51 5.80 11.17
C GLY A 138 9.82 4.52 11.95
N GLU A 139 8.82 3.73 12.35
CA GLU A 139 9.06 2.41 12.95
C GLU A 139 9.48 1.37 11.91
N GLU A 140 10.53 0.60 12.20
CA GLU A 140 10.91 -0.58 11.40
C GLU A 140 10.08 -1.80 11.81
N ILE A 141 9.15 -2.19 10.94
CA ILE A 141 8.24 -3.32 11.19
C ILE A 141 8.37 -4.34 10.07
N PRO A 142 8.50 -5.64 10.38
CA PRO A 142 8.46 -6.70 9.38
C PRO A 142 7.15 -6.71 8.60
N PHE A 143 7.20 -7.05 7.31
CA PHE A 143 5.99 -7.32 6.54
C PHE A 143 5.25 -8.53 7.10
N ILE A 144 3.92 -8.53 6.95
CA ILE A 144 3.10 -9.66 7.36
C ILE A 144 3.49 -10.84 6.48
N ASP A 145 3.79 -11.99 7.09
CA ASP A 145 3.94 -13.23 6.34
C ASP A 145 2.56 -13.65 5.83
N LEU A 146 2.35 -13.49 4.53
CA LEU A 146 1.09 -13.82 3.88
C LEU A 146 1.01 -15.31 3.48
N ASN A 147 2.08 -16.10 3.64
CA ASN A 147 2.15 -17.53 3.31
C ASN A 147 1.82 -18.46 4.50
N LEU A 148 1.22 -17.94 5.58
CA LEU A 148 1.01 -18.67 6.85
C LEU A 148 0.31 -20.04 6.71
N ASN A 149 -0.50 -20.26 5.66
CA ASN A 149 -1.17 -21.54 5.42
C ASN A 149 -0.24 -22.64 4.87
N GLU A 150 0.79 -22.29 4.09
CA GLU A 150 1.76 -23.27 3.60
C GLU A 150 2.72 -23.73 4.69
N GLY A 151 3.07 -22.83 5.63
CA GLY A 151 4.00 -23.14 6.72
C GLY A 151 3.47 -24.19 7.70
N PHE A 152 2.19 -24.12 8.07
CA PHE A 152 1.56 -25.10 8.96
C PHE A 152 1.31 -26.44 8.26
N MET A 153 0.80 -26.43 7.03
CA MET A 153 0.49 -27.66 6.30
C MET A 153 1.76 -28.38 5.82
N SER A 154 2.81 -27.66 5.42
CA SER A 154 4.10 -28.26 5.04
C SER A 154 4.87 -28.80 6.26
N LYS A 155 4.81 -28.13 7.42
CA LYS A 155 5.35 -28.67 8.68
C LYS A 155 4.61 -29.93 9.11
N LEU A 156 3.28 -29.97 8.97
CA LEU A 156 2.49 -31.15 9.30
C LEU A 156 2.72 -32.30 8.30
N LYS A 157 2.84 -32.02 6.99
CA LYS A 157 3.23 -33.03 5.98
C LYS A 157 4.62 -33.60 6.22
N LYS A 158 5.60 -32.77 6.61
CA LYS A 158 6.94 -33.23 7.02
C LYS A 158 6.89 -34.09 8.28
N LEU A 159 5.98 -33.82 9.22
CA LEU A 159 5.79 -34.61 10.43
C LEU A 159 5.09 -35.95 10.17
N ILE A 160 4.21 -36.00 9.16
CA ILE A 160 3.42 -37.20 8.81
C ILE A 160 4.10 -38.06 7.72
N GLY A 161 5.23 -37.60 7.15
CA GLY A 161 6.06 -38.42 6.26
C GLY A 161 5.43 -38.74 4.89
N LEU A 162 4.43 -37.98 4.46
CA LEU A 162 3.88 -38.07 3.12
C LEU A 162 4.71 -37.19 2.18
N LYS A 163 5.40 -37.82 1.23
CA LYS A 163 6.09 -37.16 0.10
C LYS A 163 5.10 -36.35 -0.73
#